data_AF-F3LDF6-F1
#
_entry.id   AF-F3LDF6-F1
#
_cell.length_a   1.000
_cell.length_b   1.000
_cell.length_c   1.000
_cell.angle_alpha   90.00
_cell.angle_beta   90.00
_cell.angle_gamma   90.00
#
_symmetry.space_group_name_H-M   'P 1'
#
loop_
_entity.id
_entity.type
_entity.pdbx_description
1 polymer ?
#
loop_
_entity_poly.entity_id
_entity_poly.type
_entity_poly.pdbx_seq_one_letter_code
_entity_poly.pdbx_strand_id
1 'polypeptide(L)'
;MSSWKDIIRNIAPTLGVALGGPMAGVATKFIADKMLGKKSASEQDIQEFVTNASPEDLVKLKEIDHQFKIDMKNLEIDVYELEYKDRDSARKLFAVNIWPQITLSTVFVLGYFGVLYFLMHGTADPQSLVTNPTMMGVFTTILGVLTAAIPQILNFWFGSSLGSKEKTKGMSEAINKNAVKTA
;
A
#
# COMPACT_ATOMS: atom_id res chain seq x y z
N MET A 1 -3.01 5.37 24.77
CA MET A 1 -3.08 4.09 25.49
C MET A 1 -2.09 3.16 24.83
N SER A 2 -0.97 2.86 25.49
CA SER A 2 -0.03 1.84 25.00
C SER A 2 -0.83 0.55 24.83
N SER A 3 -0.88 -0.01 23.62
CA SER A 3 -1.55 -1.29 23.44
C SER A 3 -0.81 -2.30 24.31
N TRP A 4 -1.50 -3.21 24.99
CA TRP A 4 -0.85 -4.33 25.69
C TRP A 4 0.14 -5.09 24.77
N LYS A 5 -0.11 -5.06 23.44
CA LYS A 5 0.79 -5.56 22.41
C LYS A 5 2.14 -4.80 22.37
N ASP A 6 2.16 -3.51 22.68
CA ASP A 6 3.40 -2.71 22.80
C ASP A 6 4.18 -3.08 24.06
N ILE A 7 3.50 -3.42 25.16
CA ILE A 7 4.15 -3.93 26.38
C ILE A 7 4.84 -5.26 26.05
N ILE A 8 4.14 -6.17 25.37
CA ILE A 8 4.74 -7.44 24.93
C ILE A 8 5.90 -7.17 23.97
N ARG A 9 5.77 -6.30 22.97
CA ARG A 9 6.87 -6.00 22.03
C ARG A 9 8.14 -5.48 22.72
N ASN A 10 8.00 -4.74 23.82
CA ASN A 10 9.15 -4.22 24.55
C ASN A 10 9.82 -5.27 25.46
N ILE A 11 9.03 -6.17 26.06
CA ILE A 11 9.52 -7.13 27.06
C ILE A 11 9.87 -8.49 26.43
N ALA A 12 9.09 -8.88 25.42
CA ALA A 12 9.10 -10.14 24.69
C ALA A 12 9.03 -9.86 23.17
N PRO A 13 10.12 -9.39 22.56
CA PRO A 13 10.12 -8.89 21.19
C PRO A 13 9.79 -9.97 20.15
N THR A 14 10.16 -11.23 20.37
CA THR A 14 9.89 -12.31 19.41
C THR A 14 8.39 -12.63 19.37
N LEU A 15 7.78 -12.75 20.55
CA LEU A 15 6.34 -12.93 20.70
C LEU A 15 5.56 -11.71 20.21
N GLY A 16 6.06 -10.50 20.47
CA GLY A 16 5.43 -9.26 20.01
C GLY A 16 5.41 -9.10 18.48
N VAL A 17 6.46 -9.59 17.79
CA VAL A 17 6.51 -9.68 16.33
C VAL A 17 5.56 -10.75 15.83
N ALA A 18 5.58 -11.94 16.44
CA ALA A 18 4.66 -13.02 16.08
C ALA A 18 3.18 -12.63 16.25
N LEU A 19 2.81 -11.94 17.33
CA LEU A 19 1.47 -11.40 17.61
C LEU A 19 1.01 -10.34 16.59
N GLY A 20 1.94 -9.59 16.01
CA GLY A 20 1.66 -8.58 15.00
C GLY A 20 1.67 -9.10 13.57
N GLY A 21 2.13 -10.34 13.37
CA GLY A 21 2.37 -10.94 12.06
C GLY A 21 1.49 -12.16 11.78
N PRO A 22 1.82 -12.92 10.73
CA PRO A 22 1.02 -14.09 10.30
C PRO A 22 0.96 -15.22 11.34
N MET A 23 1.85 -15.18 12.35
CA MET A 23 1.93 -16.16 13.43
C MET A 23 1.16 -15.76 14.69
N ALA A 24 0.28 -14.76 14.61
CA ALA A 24 -0.41 -14.21 15.77
C ALA A 24 -1.20 -15.27 16.55
N GLY A 25 -1.89 -16.17 15.84
CA GLY A 25 -2.63 -17.25 16.48
C GLY A 25 -1.74 -18.25 17.24
N VAL A 26 -0.51 -18.46 16.79
CA VAL A 26 0.45 -19.35 17.47
C VAL A 26 1.04 -18.67 18.70
N ALA A 27 1.41 -17.39 18.58
CA ALA A 27 1.92 -16.60 19.70
C ALA A 27 0.88 -16.42 20.82
N THR A 28 -0.38 -16.14 20.45
CA THR A 28 -1.50 -16.04 21.39
C THR A 28 -1.69 -17.34 22.16
N LYS A 29 -1.69 -18.49 21.48
CA LYS A 29 -1.82 -19.81 22.13
C LYS A 29 -0.64 -20.11 23.05
N PHE A 30 0.58 -19.75 22.64
CA PHE A 30 1.77 -20.01 23.43
C PHE A 30 1.79 -19.19 24.73
N ILE A 31 1.43 -17.91 24.66
CA ILE A 31 1.29 -17.05 25.84
C ILE A 31 0.16 -17.54 26.73
N ALA A 32 -0.98 -17.92 26.15
CA ALA A 32 -2.13 -18.44 26.88
C ALA A 32 -1.83 -19.75 27.63
N ASP A 33 -1.05 -20.66 27.03
CA ASP A 33 -0.62 -21.91 27.65
C ASP A 33 0.38 -21.66 28.79
N LYS A 34 1.39 -20.80 28.57
CA LYS A 34 2.51 -20.60 29.51
C LYS A 34 2.22 -19.61 30.64
N MET A 35 1.39 -18.60 30.41
CA MET A 35 1.08 -17.56 31.41
C MET A 35 -0.26 -17.80 32.11
N LEU A 36 -1.29 -18.23 31.35
CA LEU A 36 -2.66 -18.37 31.86
C LEU A 36 -3.07 -19.82 32.15
N GLY A 37 -2.27 -20.80 31.73
CA GLY A 37 -2.61 -22.23 31.85
C GLY A 37 -3.86 -22.64 31.06
N LYS A 38 -4.31 -21.79 30.12
CA LYS A 38 -5.54 -21.97 29.34
C LYS A 38 -5.19 -21.90 27.87
N LYS A 39 -5.12 -23.05 27.19
CA LYS A 39 -4.82 -23.12 25.74
C LYS A 39 -5.80 -22.38 24.82
N SER A 40 -6.95 -21.93 25.34
CA SER A 40 -8.00 -21.23 24.61
C SER A 40 -8.27 -19.81 25.14
N ALA A 41 -7.33 -19.19 25.86
CA ALA A 41 -7.51 -17.80 26.29
C ALA A 41 -7.58 -16.86 25.08
N SER A 42 -8.50 -15.91 25.13
CA SER A 42 -8.71 -14.90 24.09
C SER A 42 -7.65 -13.80 24.15
N GLU A 43 -7.54 -12.98 23.09
CA GLU A 43 -6.68 -11.78 23.12
C GLU A 43 -7.05 -10.82 24.26
N GLN A 44 -8.31 -10.82 24.69
CA GLN A 44 -8.79 -10.00 25.81
C GLN A 44 -8.27 -10.52 27.16
N ASP A 45 -8.23 -11.83 27.37
CA ASP A 45 -7.69 -12.44 28.59
C ASP A 45 -6.18 -12.14 28.74
N ILE A 46 -5.45 -12.18 27.63
CA ILE A 46 -4.02 -11.84 27.61
C ILE A 46 -3.83 -10.34 27.85
N GLN A 47 -4.68 -9.50 27.26
CA GLN A 47 -4.66 -8.06 27.49
C GLN A 47 -4.85 -7.72 28.98
N GLU A 48 -5.87 -8.30 29.62
CA GLU A 48 -6.15 -8.08 31.04
C GLU A 48 -5.00 -8.55 31.94
N PHE A 49 -4.41 -9.71 31.61
CA PHE A 49 -3.26 -10.24 32.32
C PHE A 49 -2.02 -9.34 32.17
N VAL A 50 -1.69 -8.93 30.95
CA VAL A 50 -0.51 -8.09 30.67
C VAL A 50 -0.66 -6.69 31.26
N THR A 51 -1.88 -6.14 31.29
CA THR A 51 -2.15 -4.82 31.85
C THR A 51 -2.04 -4.82 33.38
N ASN A 52 -2.36 -5.94 34.03
CA ASN A 52 -2.24 -6.12 35.48
C ASN A 52 -1.00 -6.94 35.90
N ALA A 53 -0.05 -7.15 34.98
CA ALA A 53 1.08 -8.03 35.21
C ALA A 53 1.97 -7.52 36.35
N SER A 54 2.33 -8.42 37.27
CA SER A 54 3.34 -8.13 38.28
C SER A 54 4.75 -8.12 37.66
N PRO A 55 5.76 -7.51 38.32
CA PRO A 55 7.15 -7.58 37.84
C PRO A 55 7.65 -9.01 37.63
N GLU A 56 7.20 -9.96 38.44
CA GLU A 56 7.52 -11.39 38.30
C GLU A 56 6.90 -11.99 37.02
N ASP A 57 5.69 -11.58 36.66
CA ASP A 57 5.03 -12.02 35.44
C ASP A 57 5.73 -11.45 34.19
N LEU A 58 6.31 -10.25 34.28
CA LEU A 58 7.11 -9.68 33.20
C LEU A 58 8.44 -10.43 33.00
N VAL A 59 9.05 -10.92 34.08
CA VAL A 59 10.25 -11.78 34.00
C VAL A 59 9.88 -13.11 33.34
N LYS A 60 8.80 -13.76 33.77
CA LYS A 60 8.28 -14.97 33.12
C LYS A 60 7.95 -14.73 31.65
N LEU A 61 7.35 -13.60 31.30
CA LEU A 61 7.04 -13.22 29.92
C LEU A 61 8.31 -13.18 29.05
N LYS A 62 9.42 -12.66 29.59
CA LYS A 62 10.72 -12.64 28.91
C LYS A 62 11.34 -14.04 28.79
N GLU A 63 11.21 -14.89 29.81
CA GLU A 63 11.68 -16.28 29.75
C GLU A 63 10.95 -17.07 28.68
N ILE A 64 9.62 -16.93 28.60
CA ILE A 64 8.84 -17.62 27.57
C ILE A 64 9.11 -17.04 26.18
N ASP A 65 9.46 -15.77 26.02
CA ASP A 65 9.93 -15.21 24.74
C ASP A 65 11.20 -15.92 24.26
N HIS A 66 12.14 -16.14 25.18
CA HIS A 66 13.36 -16.87 24.86
C HIS A 66 13.07 -18.32 24.47
N GLN A 67 12.17 -18.99 25.19
CA GLN A 67 11.73 -20.33 24.84
C GLN A 67 11.05 -20.36 23.46
N PHE A 68 10.14 -19.43 23.20
CA PHE A 68 9.47 -19.30 21.91
C PHE A 68 10.48 -19.09 20.78
N LYS A 69 11.48 -18.24 20.99
CA LYS A 69 12.56 -18.01 20.02
C LYS A 69 13.36 -19.29 19.73
N ILE A 70 13.68 -20.07 20.77
CA ILE A 70 14.35 -21.37 20.60
C ILE A 70 13.46 -22.33 19.82
N ASP A 71 12.18 -22.44 20.20
CA ASP A 71 11.23 -23.35 19.56
C ASP A 71 11.04 -23.00 18.07
N MET A 72 10.90 -21.72 17.75
CA MET A 72 10.79 -21.25 16.37
C MET A 72 12.08 -21.51 15.58
N LYS A 73 13.25 -21.30 16.20
CA LYS A 73 14.54 -21.62 15.57
C LYS A 73 14.70 -23.13 15.32
N ASN A 74 14.27 -23.97 16.24
CA ASN A 74 14.30 -25.43 16.10
C ASN A 74 13.36 -25.92 15.00
N LEU A 75 12.27 -25.20 14.75
CA LEU A 75 11.33 -25.47 13.65
C LEU A 75 11.77 -24.81 12.33
N GLU A 76 12.96 -24.18 12.29
CA GLU A 76 13.47 -23.42 11.14
C GLU A 76 12.53 -22.28 10.68
N ILE A 77 11.73 -21.75 11.61
CA ILE A 77 10.81 -20.64 11.37
C ILE A 77 11.47 -19.33 11.82
N ASP A 78 11.87 -18.50 10.85
CA ASP A 78 12.26 -17.12 11.14
C ASP A 78 11.02 -16.21 11.16
N VAL A 79 10.58 -15.89 12.38
CA VAL A 79 9.41 -15.04 12.64
C VAL A 79 9.57 -13.63 12.04
N TYR A 80 10.79 -13.10 12.02
CA TYR A 80 11.06 -11.75 11.48
C TYR A 80 11.08 -11.76 9.96
N GLU A 81 11.64 -12.80 9.34
CA GLU A 81 11.63 -12.96 7.88
C GLU A 81 10.20 -13.13 7.35
N LEU A 82 9.36 -13.89 8.05
CA LEU A 82 7.95 -14.07 7.68
C LEU A 82 7.15 -12.76 7.75
N GLU A 83 7.32 -11.96 8.80
CA GLU A 83 6.68 -10.64 8.89
C GLU A 83 7.17 -9.71 7.77
N TYR A 84 8.47 -9.73 7.47
CA TYR A 84 9.03 -8.93 6.38
C TYR A 84 8.44 -9.34 5.02
N LYS A 85 8.38 -10.65 4.72
CA LYS A 85 7.80 -11.19 3.48
C LYS A 85 6.32 -10.87 3.36
N ASP A 86 5.54 -11.00 4.43
CA ASP A 86 4.12 -10.65 4.44
C ASP A 86 3.91 -9.16 4.15
N ARG A 87 4.71 -8.29 4.78
CA ARG A 87 4.66 -6.84 4.55
C ARG A 87 5.14 -6.42 3.16
N ASP A 88 6.15 -7.10 2.61
CA ASP A 88 6.64 -6.87 1.25
C ASP A 88 5.62 -7.32 0.20
N SER A 89 5.00 -8.49 0.41
CA SER A 89 3.90 -8.99 -0.42
C SER A 89 2.72 -8.00 -0.43
N ALA A 90 2.29 -7.51 0.75
CA ALA A 90 1.26 -6.50 0.84
C ALA A 90 1.62 -5.23 0.05
N ARG A 91 2.87 -4.73 0.16
CA ARG A 91 3.34 -3.58 -0.62
C ARG A 91 3.33 -3.83 -2.13
N LYS A 92 3.71 -5.02 -2.57
CA LYS A 92 3.70 -5.42 -3.99
C LYS A 92 2.28 -5.55 -4.55
N LEU A 93 1.32 -6.01 -3.76
CA LEU A 93 -0.10 -6.08 -4.17
C LEU A 93 -0.70 -4.70 -4.43
N PHE A 94 -0.19 -3.64 -3.78
CA PHE A 94 -0.61 -2.25 -4.01
C PHE A 94 0.29 -1.48 -5.00
N ALA A 95 1.29 -2.14 -5.60
CA ALA A 95 2.08 -1.51 -6.65
C ALA A 95 1.21 -1.38 -7.91
N VAL A 96 0.63 -0.20 -8.11
CA VAL A 96 -0.13 0.13 -9.32
C VAL A 96 0.78 -0.04 -10.52
N ASN A 97 0.50 -1.04 -11.36
CA ASN A 97 1.20 -1.23 -12.62
C ASN A 97 0.90 -0.03 -13.52
N ILE A 98 1.92 0.79 -13.81
CA ILE A 98 1.83 2.02 -14.59
C ILE A 98 1.90 1.78 -16.11
N TRP A 99 2.28 0.57 -16.53
CA TRP A 99 2.47 0.21 -17.94
C TRP A 99 1.22 0.36 -18.81
N PRO A 100 -0.01 -0.03 -18.36
CA PRO A 100 -1.23 0.22 -19.13
C PRO A 100 -1.47 1.71 -19.41
N GLN A 101 -1.23 2.57 -18.42
CA GLN A 101 -1.42 4.02 -18.52
C GLN A 101 -0.38 4.65 -19.45
N ILE A 102 0.88 4.20 -19.37
CA ILE A 102 1.95 4.59 -20.32
C ILE A 102 1.53 4.21 -21.73
N THR A 103 1.16 2.94 -21.94
CA THR A 103 0.83 2.41 -23.27
C THR A 103 -0.35 3.16 -23.88
N LEU A 104 -1.45 3.34 -23.14
CA LEU A 104 -2.63 4.05 -23.62
C LEU A 104 -2.31 5.52 -23.97
N SER A 105 -1.56 6.20 -23.10
CA SER A 105 -1.16 7.59 -23.33
C SER A 105 -0.25 7.73 -24.55
N THR A 106 0.74 6.85 -24.71
CA THR A 106 1.66 6.86 -25.85
C THR A 106 0.93 6.56 -27.16
N VAL A 107 0.08 5.52 -27.19
CA VAL A 107 -0.70 5.18 -28.39
C VAL A 107 -1.63 6.33 -28.78
N PHE A 108 -2.29 6.97 -27.81
CA PHE A 108 -3.17 8.10 -28.08
C PHE A 108 -2.40 9.30 -28.64
N VAL A 109 -1.29 9.69 -28.02
CA VAL A 109 -0.47 10.83 -28.47
C VAL A 109 0.12 10.57 -29.85
N LEU A 110 0.64 9.37 -30.11
CA LEU A 110 1.14 8.98 -31.44
C LEU A 110 0.01 8.96 -32.47
N GLY A 111 -1.17 8.45 -32.12
CA GLY A 111 -2.34 8.47 -32.98
C GLY A 111 -2.79 9.89 -33.35
N TYR A 112 -2.80 10.80 -32.37
CA TYR A 112 -3.11 12.21 -32.58
C TYR A 112 -2.14 12.86 -33.56
N PHE A 113 -0.82 12.75 -33.34
CA PHE A 113 0.17 13.29 -34.25
C PHE A 113 0.18 12.57 -35.61
N GLY A 114 -0.16 11.28 -35.66
CA GLY A 114 -0.32 10.53 -36.90
C GLY A 114 -1.48 11.04 -37.75
N VAL A 115 -2.63 11.34 -37.13
CA VAL A 115 -3.78 11.97 -37.81
C VAL A 115 -3.43 13.37 -38.30
N LEU A 116 -2.72 14.17 -37.50
CA LEU A 116 -2.22 15.49 -37.92
C LEU A 116 -1.25 15.38 -39.10
N TYR A 117 -0.30 14.45 -39.03
CA TYR A 117 0.67 14.22 -40.11
C TYR A 117 -0.02 13.77 -41.40
N PHE A 118 -0.97 12.83 -41.30
CA PHE A 118 -1.80 12.38 -42.41
C PHE A 118 -2.67 13.51 -42.97
N LEU A 119 -3.18 14.42 -42.14
CA LEU A 119 -3.92 15.57 -42.62
C LEU A 119 -3.01 16.54 -43.40
N MET A 120 -1.79 16.76 -42.91
CA MET A 120 -0.82 17.68 -43.54
C MET A 120 -0.22 17.13 -44.84
N HIS A 121 -0.04 15.80 -44.96
CA HIS A 121 0.70 15.18 -46.07
C HIS A 121 -0.10 14.13 -46.87
N GLY A 122 -1.23 13.67 -46.34
CA GLY A 122 -2.01 12.54 -46.86
C GLY A 122 -3.20 12.93 -47.73
N THR A 123 -3.33 14.18 -48.16
CA THR A 123 -4.30 14.54 -49.20
C THR A 123 -3.78 14.10 -50.57
N ALA A 124 -4.23 12.91 -50.98
CA ALA A 124 -4.59 12.71 -52.38
C ALA A 124 -5.62 13.78 -52.75
N ASP A 125 -5.17 14.76 -53.54
CA ASP A 125 -5.93 15.93 -53.99
C ASP A 125 -6.57 16.76 -52.85
N PRO A 126 -5.92 17.84 -52.39
CA PRO A 126 -6.47 18.79 -51.42
C PRO A 126 -7.89 19.26 -51.76
N GLN A 127 -8.25 19.24 -53.04
CA GLN A 127 -9.59 19.58 -53.51
C GLN A 127 -10.66 18.60 -52.98
N SER A 128 -10.37 17.31 -52.83
CA SER A 128 -11.35 16.24 -52.53
C SER A 128 -11.88 16.27 -51.08
N LEU A 129 -11.04 16.63 -50.11
CA LEU A 129 -11.44 16.80 -48.71
C LEU A 129 -12.19 18.11 -48.48
N VAL A 130 -11.83 19.16 -49.23
CA VAL A 130 -12.45 20.49 -49.12
C VAL A 130 -13.77 20.56 -49.91
N THR A 131 -13.93 19.75 -50.96
CA THR A 131 -15.17 19.68 -51.77
C THR A 131 -16.28 18.83 -51.15
N ASN A 132 -16.00 18.01 -50.13
CA ASN A 132 -17.02 17.25 -49.42
C ASN A 132 -17.24 17.82 -48.00
N PRO A 133 -18.26 18.69 -47.79
CA PRO A 133 -18.53 19.33 -46.50
C PRO A 133 -18.75 18.33 -45.37
N THR A 134 -19.32 17.16 -45.67
CA THR A 134 -19.60 16.11 -44.70
C THR A 134 -18.30 15.47 -44.18
N MET A 135 -17.34 15.21 -45.07
CA MET A 135 -16.03 14.67 -44.67
C MET A 135 -15.26 15.68 -43.83
N MET A 136 -15.22 16.95 -44.25
CA MET A 136 -14.57 18.01 -43.47
C MET A 136 -15.20 18.15 -42.06
N GLY A 137 -16.53 18.04 -41.94
CA GLY A 137 -17.23 18.07 -40.65
C GLY A 137 -16.86 16.90 -39.73
N VAL A 138 -16.74 15.69 -40.29
CA VAL A 138 -16.30 14.50 -39.52
C VAL A 138 -14.84 14.66 -39.07
N PHE A 139 -13.95 15.10 -39.95
CA PHE A 139 -12.53 15.30 -39.63
C PHE A 139 -12.30 16.36 -38.56
N THR A 140 -12.93 17.53 -38.71
CA THR A 140 -12.83 18.63 -37.73
C THR A 140 -13.40 18.22 -36.37
N THR A 141 -14.48 17.42 -36.35
CA THR A 141 -15.05 16.87 -35.12
C THR A 141 -14.08 15.92 -34.41
N ILE A 142 -13.51 14.95 -35.14
CA ILE A 142 -12.54 13.99 -34.59
C ILE A 142 -11.29 14.71 -34.08
N LEU A 143 -10.75 15.66 -34.84
CA LEU A 143 -9.62 16.49 -34.42
C LEU A 143 -9.92 17.29 -33.15
N GLY A 144 -11.12 17.85 -33.04
CA GLY A 144 -11.57 18.55 -31.84
C GLY A 144 -11.57 17.66 -30.60
N VAL A 145 -12.15 16.45 -30.71
CA VAL A 145 -12.18 15.47 -29.62
C VAL A 145 -10.77 15.03 -29.22
N LEU A 146 -9.91 14.70 -30.20
CA LEU A 146 -8.54 14.29 -29.93
C LEU A 146 -7.72 15.41 -29.27
N THR A 147 -7.86 16.65 -29.77
CA THR A 147 -7.17 17.82 -29.21
C THR A 147 -7.62 18.09 -27.77
N ALA A 148 -8.91 17.94 -27.46
CA ALA A 148 -9.45 18.12 -26.11
C ALA A 148 -8.95 17.07 -25.09
N ALA A 149 -8.55 15.89 -25.55
CA ALA A 149 -7.99 14.84 -24.69
C ALA A 149 -6.52 15.08 -24.31
N ILE A 150 -5.75 15.85 -25.09
CA ILE A 150 -4.32 16.11 -24.82
C ILE A 150 -4.10 16.76 -23.45
N PRO A 151 -4.79 17.86 -23.06
CA PRO A 151 -4.66 18.43 -21.73
C PRO A 151 -5.02 17.45 -20.60
N GLN A 152 -5.95 16.52 -20.83
CA GLN A 152 -6.34 15.52 -19.83
C GLN A 152 -5.20 14.52 -19.58
N ILE A 153 -4.55 14.06 -20.65
CA ILE A 153 -3.36 13.19 -20.57
C ILE A 153 -2.22 13.94 -19.87
N LEU A 154 -1.96 15.19 -20.25
CA LEU A 154 -0.92 16.01 -19.60
C LEU A 154 -1.21 16.22 -18.11
N ASN A 155 -2.46 16.51 -17.73
CA ASN A 155 -2.87 16.63 -16.33
C ASN A 155 -2.71 15.31 -15.56
N PHE A 156 -2.97 14.17 -16.19
CA PHE A 156 -2.73 12.87 -15.57
C PHE A 156 -1.24 12.67 -15.24
N TRP A 157 -0.33 12.96 -16.17
CA TRP A 157 1.12 12.76 -15.98
C TRP A 157 1.78 13.83 -15.09
N PHE A 158 1.42 15.10 -15.29
CA PHE A 158 2.07 16.24 -14.63
C PHE A 158 1.29 16.80 -13.43
N GLY A 159 -0.02 16.53 -13.34
CA GLY A 159 -0.86 16.97 -12.23
C GLY A 159 -0.94 15.95 -11.08
N SER A 160 -1.06 14.65 -11.37
CA SER A 160 -1.25 13.63 -10.32
C SER A 160 0.03 13.31 -9.53
N SER A 161 1.19 13.48 -10.15
CA SER A 161 2.51 13.14 -9.60
C SER A 161 3.00 14.12 -8.52
N LEU A 162 2.55 15.39 -8.57
CA LEU A 162 2.77 16.39 -7.52
C LEU A 162 1.65 16.33 -6.45
N GLY A 163 0.39 16.24 -6.87
CA GLY A 163 -0.75 16.26 -5.95
C GLY A 163 -0.82 15.07 -4.99
N SER A 164 -0.42 13.86 -5.41
CA SER A 164 -0.42 12.69 -4.53
C SER A 164 0.66 12.80 -3.44
N LYS A 165 1.87 13.26 -3.80
CA LYS A 165 2.97 13.44 -2.85
C LYS A 165 2.68 14.55 -1.85
N GLU A 166 2.11 15.67 -2.30
CA GLU A 166 1.72 16.79 -1.43
C GLU A 166 0.55 16.42 -0.51
N LYS A 167 -0.45 15.66 -0.99
CA LYS A 167 -1.57 15.21 -0.16
C LYS A 167 -1.11 14.22 0.93
N THR A 168 -0.24 13.26 0.60
CA THR A 168 0.32 12.33 1.58
C THR A 168 1.20 13.05 2.61
N LYS A 169 2.01 14.02 2.16
CA LYS A 169 2.83 14.85 3.07
C LYS A 169 1.95 15.72 3.98
N GLY A 170 0.95 16.39 3.43
CA GLY A 170 0.00 17.20 4.19
C GLY A 170 -0.82 16.39 5.20
N MET A 171 -1.26 15.19 4.85
CA MET A 171 -1.92 14.28 5.80
C MET A 171 -0.96 13.81 6.90
N SER A 172 0.28 13.45 6.56
CA SER A 172 1.30 13.08 7.56
C SER A 172 1.63 14.22 8.51
N GLU A 173 1.72 15.45 8.00
CA GLU A 173 1.96 16.66 8.81
C GLU A 173 0.75 17.03 9.68
N ALA A 174 -0.48 16.88 9.17
CA ALA A 174 -1.71 17.12 9.93
C ALA A 174 -1.88 16.12 11.07
N ILE A 175 -1.57 14.84 10.83
CA ILE A 175 -1.59 13.79 11.86
C ILE A 175 -0.55 14.09 12.94
N ASN A 176 0.67 14.49 12.56
CA ASN A 176 1.74 14.81 13.52
C ASN A 176 1.41 16.07 14.34
N LYS A 177 0.85 17.12 13.73
CA LYS A 177 0.39 18.32 14.46
C LYS A 177 -0.72 18.02 15.46
N ASN A 178 -1.63 17.11 15.14
CA ASN A 178 -2.70 16.73 16.07
C ASN A 178 -2.16 15.90 17.23
N ALA A 179 -1.20 14.99 16.99
CA ALA A 179 -0.55 14.21 18.05
C ALA A 179 0.19 15.09 19.08
N VAL A 180 0.86 16.16 18.62
CA VAL A 180 1.58 17.12 19.48
C VAL A 180 0.64 18.04 20.26
N LYS A 181 -0.59 18.28 19.78
CA LYS A 181 -1.58 19.10 20.51
C LYS A 181 -2.35 18.33 21.59
N THR A 182 -2.30 17.00 21.56
CA THR A 182 -3.00 16.12 22.50
C THR A 182 -2.10 15.49 23.56
N ALA A 183 -0.80 15.83 23.55
CA ALA A 183 0.19 15.45 24.56
C ALA A 183 0.55 16.69 25.40
#